data_AF-A0A497RAN0-F1
#
_entry.id   AF-A0A497RAN0-F1
#
_cell.length_a   1.000
_cell.length_b   1.000
_cell.length_c   1.000
_cell.angle_alpha   90.00
_cell.angle_beta   90.00
_cell.angle_gamma   90.00
#
_symmetry.space_group_name_H-M   'P 1'
#
loop_
_entity.id
_entity.type
_entity.pdbx_description
1 polymer ?
#
loop_
_entity_poly.entity_id
_entity_poly.type
_entity_poly.pdbx_seq_one_letter_code
_entity_poly.pdbx_strand_id
1 'polypeptide(L)'
;MAALKNGELDLIIDSVSVGGTNLSALPATIGYTMIDSDSVHEFAINNMHPILGTGEVCPIAGPQSAKYVRKAINHAVNRELICKELPGQFNDPAATPCPKSSPVYNSSLKPAEYDLELAKEYLRKAGYDIPLTIISFGIGVSFPVFVSLLALIGGCVTVFRRKDR
;
A
#
# COMPACT_ATOMS: atom_id res chain seq x y z
N MET A 1 33.01 8.61 -1.39
CA MET A 1 33.59 7.36 -0.84
C MET A 1 35.08 7.16 -1.17
N ALA A 2 35.55 7.41 -2.40
CA ALA A 2 36.98 7.24 -2.73
C ALA A 2 37.93 8.09 -1.84
N ALA A 3 37.63 9.37 -1.65
CA ALA A 3 38.41 10.25 -0.77
C ALA A 3 38.40 9.81 0.71
N LEU A 4 37.25 9.32 1.21
CA LEU A 4 37.14 8.74 2.57
C LEU A 4 37.97 7.46 2.71
N LYS A 5 37.95 6.59 1.69
CA LYS A 5 38.75 5.35 1.68
C LYS A 5 40.25 5.63 1.60
N ASN A 6 40.65 6.69 0.91
CA ASN A 6 42.05 7.09 0.76
C ASN A 6 42.58 7.90 1.95
N GLY A 7 41.75 8.19 2.96
CA GLY A 7 42.14 9.03 4.11
C GLY A 7 42.32 10.51 3.76
N GLU A 8 41.79 10.96 2.62
CA GLU A 8 41.78 12.37 2.22
C GLU A 8 40.69 13.16 2.95
N LEU A 9 39.67 12.47 3.48
CA LEU A 9 38.60 13.03 4.30
C LEU A 9 38.44 12.19 5.56
N ASP A 10 38.30 12.84 6.71
CA ASP A 10 38.04 12.19 7.99
C ASP A 10 36.53 12.02 8.30
N LEU A 11 35.69 12.88 7.72
CA LEU A 11 34.24 12.87 7.96
C LEU A 11 33.47 13.26 6.70
N ILE A 12 32.40 12.53 6.42
CA ILE A 12 31.36 12.91 5.46
C ILE A 12 30.07 13.11 6.23
N ILE A 13 29.54 14.33 6.23
CA ILE A 13 28.18 14.65 6.65
C ILE A 13 27.38 14.82 5.38
N ASP A 14 26.45 13.91 5.13
CA ASP A 14 25.72 13.89 3.89
C ASP A 14 24.28 13.48 4.15
N SER A 15 23.36 14.33 3.74
CA SER A 15 21.92 14.13 3.85
C SER A 15 21.28 13.59 2.57
N VAL A 16 22.03 13.45 1.46
CA VAL A 16 21.43 13.18 0.14
C VAL A 16 22.20 12.16 -0.70
N SER A 17 23.49 11.89 -0.45
CA SER A 17 24.36 11.14 -1.37
C SER A 17 24.81 9.77 -0.84
N VAL A 18 24.52 9.44 0.42
CA VAL A 18 24.67 8.05 0.89
C VAL A 18 23.46 7.19 0.50
N GLY A 19 22.35 7.80 0.09
CA GLY A 19 21.08 7.15 -0.26
C GLY A 19 21.12 6.23 -1.50
N GLY A 20 22.26 6.16 -2.21
CA GLY A 20 22.52 5.13 -3.23
C GLY A 20 23.64 4.15 -2.86
N THR A 21 24.39 4.44 -1.79
CA THR A 21 25.43 3.55 -1.30
C THR A 21 24.78 2.50 -0.43
N ASN A 22 24.89 1.26 -0.89
CA ASN A 22 24.67 0.12 -0.02
C ASN A 22 25.61 0.28 1.19
N LEU A 23 25.07 0.56 2.38
CA LEU A 23 25.87 0.70 3.60
C LEU A 23 26.74 -0.54 3.86
N SER A 24 26.28 -1.71 3.39
CA SER A 24 27.08 -2.95 3.44
C SER A 24 28.30 -2.97 2.51
N ALA A 25 28.39 -2.02 1.57
CA ALA A 25 29.57 -1.83 0.72
C ALA A 25 30.62 -0.90 1.35
N LEU A 26 30.35 -0.32 2.52
CA LEU A 26 31.36 0.44 3.26
C LEU A 26 32.43 -0.51 3.84
N PRO A 27 33.73 -0.18 3.71
CA PRO A 27 34.79 -0.88 4.39
C PRO A 27 34.54 -0.96 5.90
N ALA A 28 34.85 -2.10 6.52
CA ALA A 28 34.67 -2.32 7.97
C ALA A 28 35.45 -1.34 8.87
N THR A 29 36.44 -0.63 8.31
CA THR A 29 37.23 0.40 9.00
C THR A 29 36.49 1.74 9.13
N ILE A 30 35.35 1.90 8.46
CA ILE A 30 34.55 3.13 8.48
C ILE A 30 33.35 2.90 9.40
N GLY A 31 33.31 3.63 10.52
CA GLY A 31 32.13 3.71 11.37
C GLY A 31 31.07 4.60 10.72
N TYR A 32 29.79 4.24 10.87
CA TYR A 32 28.68 5.08 10.47
C TYR A 32 27.59 5.06 11.55
N THR A 33 26.88 6.18 11.66
CA THR A 33 25.70 6.31 12.50
C THR A 33 24.56 6.81 11.62
N MET A 34 23.51 6.01 11.49
CA MET A 34 22.27 6.46 10.86
C MET A 34 21.50 7.29 11.86
N ILE A 35 21.39 8.59 11.59
CA ILE A 35 20.42 9.46 12.24
C ILE A 35 19.12 9.27 11.44
N ASP A 36 17.98 9.14 12.13
CA ASP A 36 16.66 8.76 11.61
C ASP A 36 16.27 9.45 10.28
N SER A 37 15.26 8.92 9.58
CA SER A 37 14.70 9.55 8.37
C SER A 37 14.34 11.01 8.62
N ASP A 38 15.05 11.91 7.94
CA ASP A 38 14.89 13.37 8.03
C ASP A 38 14.06 13.94 6.89
N SER A 39 13.72 13.10 5.90
CA SER A 39 13.07 13.50 4.67
C SER A 39 11.90 12.57 4.32
N VAL A 40 10.90 13.16 3.66
CA VAL A 40 9.75 12.45 3.10
C VAL A 40 9.71 12.75 1.60
N HIS A 41 9.45 11.73 0.80
CA HIS A 41 9.22 11.90 -0.62
C HIS A 41 7.73 11.86 -0.92
N GLU A 42 7.25 12.87 -1.64
CA GLU A 42 5.84 13.04 -1.94
C GLU A 42 5.61 13.40 -3.41
N PHE A 43 4.41 13.11 -3.90
CA PHE A 43 3.94 13.58 -5.19
C PHE A 43 2.90 14.67 -4.96
N ALA A 44 3.24 15.89 -5.35
CA ALA A 44 2.32 17.01 -5.30
C ALA A 44 1.31 16.94 -6.45
N ILE A 45 0.04 17.27 -6.15
CA ILE A 45 -1.04 17.30 -7.14
C ILE A 45 -1.41 18.76 -7.40
N ASN A 46 -1.50 19.12 -8.68
CA ASN A 46 -2.00 20.44 -9.08
C ASN A 46 -3.52 20.53 -8.78
N ASN A 47 -3.89 21.36 -7.81
CA ASN A 47 -5.29 21.57 -7.41
C ASN A 47 -6.13 22.33 -8.45
N MET A 48 -5.52 22.90 -9.50
CA MET A 48 -6.23 23.50 -10.63
C MET A 48 -6.35 22.54 -11.83
N HIS A 49 -5.87 21.30 -11.70
CA HIS A 49 -6.02 20.31 -12.77
C HIS A 49 -7.50 19.96 -12.97
N PRO A 50 -8.03 19.94 -14.21
CA PRO A 50 -9.47 19.70 -14.46
C PRO A 50 -10.00 18.37 -13.91
N ILE A 51 -9.17 17.32 -13.87
CA ILE A 51 -9.52 16.00 -13.29
C ILE A 51 -9.09 15.87 -11.81
N LEU A 52 -7.81 16.13 -11.50
CA LEU A 52 -7.23 15.86 -10.17
C LEU A 52 -7.49 16.96 -9.14
N GLY A 53 -7.85 18.15 -9.60
CA GLY A 53 -8.04 19.35 -8.80
C GLY A 53 -9.50 19.79 -8.73
N THR A 54 -9.98 20.46 -9.79
CA THR A 54 -11.34 21.03 -9.86
C THR A 54 -12.41 19.96 -10.10
N GLY A 55 -12.08 18.91 -10.84
CA GLY A 55 -12.97 17.80 -11.17
C GLY A 55 -14.05 18.16 -12.19
N GLU A 56 -13.97 19.31 -12.84
CA GLU A 56 -14.99 19.82 -13.77
C GLU A 56 -15.18 18.97 -15.02
N VAL A 57 -14.14 18.21 -15.41
CA VAL A 57 -14.18 17.30 -16.58
C VAL A 57 -14.24 15.82 -16.17
N CYS A 58 -14.42 15.51 -14.89
CA CYS A 58 -14.75 14.15 -14.47
C CYS A 58 -16.15 13.76 -15.00
N PRO A 59 -16.43 12.46 -15.23
CA PRO A 59 -17.75 12.02 -15.70
C PRO A 59 -18.90 12.51 -14.81
N ILE A 60 -18.68 12.48 -13.50
CA ILE A 60 -19.48 13.26 -12.55
C ILE A 60 -18.68 14.52 -12.24
N ALA A 61 -19.09 15.68 -12.75
CA ALA A 61 -18.35 16.92 -12.57
C ALA A 61 -18.36 17.40 -11.11
N GLY A 62 -17.20 17.80 -10.61
CA GLY A 62 -17.07 18.58 -9.38
C GLY A 62 -15.91 18.17 -8.45
N PRO A 63 -15.64 18.97 -7.40
CA PRO A 63 -14.47 18.78 -6.53
C PRO A 63 -14.47 17.44 -5.78
N GLN A 64 -15.64 16.89 -5.53
CA GLN A 64 -15.79 15.59 -4.86
C GLN A 64 -15.27 14.44 -5.74
N SER A 65 -15.52 14.49 -7.05
CA SER A 65 -14.98 13.51 -7.99
C SER A 65 -13.47 13.62 -8.09
N ALA A 66 -12.92 14.83 -8.13
CA ALA A 66 -11.47 15.03 -8.05
C ALA A 66 -10.87 14.40 -6.79
N LYS A 67 -11.51 14.57 -5.63
CA LYS A 67 -11.10 13.91 -4.38
C LYS A 67 -11.11 12.39 -4.50
N TYR A 68 -12.12 11.80 -5.13
CA TYR A 68 -12.16 10.35 -5.35
C TYR A 68 -11.04 9.89 -6.29
N VAL A 69 -10.75 10.61 -7.38
CA VAL A 69 -9.63 10.29 -8.26
C VAL A 69 -8.29 10.34 -7.51
N ARG A 70 -8.05 11.35 -6.65
CA ARG A 70 -6.84 11.41 -5.82
C ARG A 70 -6.74 10.23 -4.84
N LYS A 71 -7.86 9.82 -4.23
CA LYS A 71 -7.89 8.62 -3.39
C LYS A 71 -7.61 7.35 -4.17
N ALA A 72 -8.15 7.22 -5.38
CA ALA A 72 -7.86 6.09 -6.25
C ALA A 72 -6.37 5.96 -6.56
N ILE A 73 -5.72 7.07 -6.93
CA ILE A 73 -4.26 7.12 -7.14
C ILE A 73 -3.53 6.68 -5.87
N ASN A 74 -3.97 7.15 -4.70
CA ASN A 74 -3.32 6.84 -3.43
C ASN A 74 -3.28 5.33 -3.12
N HIS A 75 -4.36 4.61 -3.43
CA HIS A 75 -4.46 3.15 -3.26
C HIS A 75 -3.87 2.34 -4.43
N ALA A 76 -3.67 2.97 -5.59
CA ALA A 76 -3.04 2.32 -6.76
C ALA A 76 -1.50 2.32 -6.70
N VAL A 77 -0.89 3.04 -5.76
CA VAL A 77 0.57 3.09 -5.58
C VAL A 77 1.03 2.06 -4.55
N ASN A 78 1.83 1.09 -4.99
CA ASN A 78 2.44 0.11 -4.10
C ASN A 78 3.73 0.68 -3.45
N ARG A 79 3.56 1.37 -2.32
CA ARG A 79 4.69 2.00 -1.59
C ARG A 79 5.67 0.98 -1.01
N GLU A 80 5.17 -0.17 -0.55
CA GLU A 80 6.02 -1.24 -0.02
C GLU A 80 6.96 -1.77 -1.09
N LEU A 81 6.46 -1.99 -2.30
CA LEU A 81 7.28 -2.41 -3.43
C LEU A 81 8.32 -1.34 -3.80
N ILE A 82 7.95 -0.05 -3.79
CA ILE A 82 8.90 1.04 -4.05
C ILE A 82 10.04 1.02 -3.02
N CYS A 83 9.75 0.92 -1.72
CA CYS A 83 10.77 0.83 -0.67
C CYS A 83 11.64 -0.43 -0.83
N LYS A 84 11.05 -1.55 -1.24
CA LYS A 84 11.77 -2.81 -1.43
C LYS A 84 12.74 -2.76 -2.62
N GLU A 85 12.32 -2.20 -3.75
CA GLU A 85 13.10 -2.19 -5.00
C GLU A 85 14.13 -1.05 -5.04
N LEU A 86 13.96 -0.01 -4.22
CA LEU A 86 14.89 1.13 -4.11
C LEU A 86 15.47 1.25 -2.69
N PRO A 87 16.16 0.20 -2.18
CA PRO A 87 16.72 0.20 -0.84
C PRO A 87 17.80 1.29 -0.71
N GLY A 88 17.80 2.00 0.41
CA GLY A 88 18.71 3.12 0.68
C GLY A 88 18.18 4.48 0.20
N GLN A 89 17.29 4.51 -0.79
CA GLN A 89 16.59 5.73 -1.21
C GLN A 89 15.27 5.90 -0.47
N PHE A 90 14.53 4.80 -0.29
CA PHE A 90 13.26 4.77 0.42
C PHE A 90 13.27 3.65 1.45
N ASN A 91 13.16 4.01 2.73
CA ASN A 91 13.26 3.05 3.83
C ASN A 91 11.89 2.50 4.24
N ASP A 92 10.89 3.39 4.38
CA ASP A 92 9.57 3.03 4.87
C ASP A 92 8.46 3.74 4.06
N PRO A 93 7.29 3.10 3.89
CA PRO A 93 6.11 3.76 3.34
C PRO A 93 5.67 4.95 4.21
N ALA A 94 5.59 6.14 3.62
CA ALA A 94 5.18 7.35 4.33
C ALA A 94 3.65 7.44 4.52
N ALA A 95 3.23 7.84 5.73
CA ALA A 95 1.83 8.11 6.08
C ALA A 95 1.48 9.60 6.10
N THR A 96 2.49 10.46 6.31
CA THR A 96 2.33 11.90 6.50
C THR A 96 3.43 12.62 5.72
N PRO A 97 3.25 13.91 5.36
CA PRO A 97 4.32 14.71 4.76
C PRO A 97 5.44 15.04 5.77
N CYS A 98 5.27 14.67 7.03
CA CYS A 98 6.20 14.95 8.11
C CYS A 98 7.12 13.72 8.36
N PRO A 99 8.44 13.91 8.44
CA PRO A 99 9.36 12.81 8.74
C PRO A 99 9.21 12.34 10.19
N LYS A 100 9.59 11.09 10.48
CA LYS A 100 9.46 10.47 11.81
C LYS A 100 10.25 11.21 12.90
N SER A 101 11.37 11.83 12.51
CA SER A 101 12.24 12.64 13.36
C SER A 101 11.60 13.96 13.80
N SER A 102 10.50 14.39 13.17
CA SER A 102 9.85 15.65 13.48
C SER A 102 9.04 15.58 14.79
N PRO A 103 9.09 16.62 15.64
CA PRO A 103 8.32 16.66 16.89
C PRO A 103 6.80 16.69 16.68
N VAL A 104 6.34 17.00 15.45
CA VAL A 104 4.91 17.01 15.09
C VAL A 104 4.48 15.76 14.31
N TYR A 105 5.34 14.74 14.22
CA TYR A 105 4.98 13.47 13.59
C TYR A 105 3.89 12.74 14.38
N ASN A 106 2.85 12.30 13.67
CA ASN A 106 1.78 11.51 14.25
C ASN A 106 1.92 10.03 13.87
N SER A 107 2.43 9.22 14.79
CA SER A 107 2.65 7.79 14.61
C SER A 107 1.36 6.95 14.55
N SER A 108 0.21 7.51 14.89
CA SER A 108 -1.08 6.80 14.78
C SER A 108 -1.60 6.73 13.35
N LEU A 109 -1.12 7.60 12.45
CA LEU A 109 -1.50 7.60 11.05
C LEU A 109 -0.76 6.48 10.31
N LYS A 110 -1.49 5.79 9.44
CA LYS A 110 -0.95 4.69 8.62
C LYS A 110 -0.88 5.10 7.15
N PRO A 111 0.12 4.60 6.40
CA PRO A 111 0.16 4.76 4.95
C PRO A 111 -1.11 4.22 4.31
N ALA A 112 -1.52 4.81 3.19
CA ALA A 112 -2.61 4.24 2.41
C ALA A 112 -2.20 2.85 1.89
N GLU A 113 -3.09 1.88 2.10
CA GLU A 113 -2.91 0.50 1.64
C GLU A 113 -2.91 0.43 0.10
N TYR A 114 -2.12 -0.50 -0.44
CA TYR A 114 -2.15 -0.84 -1.85
C TYR A 114 -3.32 -1.80 -2.13
N ASP A 115 -4.39 -1.26 -2.70
CA ASP A 115 -5.60 -2.02 -3.04
C ASP A 115 -6.19 -1.50 -4.35
N LEU A 116 -6.05 -2.31 -5.41
CA LEU A 116 -6.56 -1.96 -6.74
C LEU A 116 -8.09 -2.02 -6.82
N GLU A 117 -8.76 -2.86 -6.04
CA GLU A 117 -10.22 -2.91 -6.04
C GLU A 117 -10.81 -1.69 -5.35
N LEU A 118 -10.21 -1.26 -4.24
CA LEU A 118 -10.57 0.00 -3.58
C LEU A 118 -10.27 1.21 -4.48
N ALA A 119 -9.16 1.19 -5.23
CA ALA A 119 -8.85 2.23 -6.21
C ALA A 119 -9.91 2.33 -7.31
N LYS A 120 -10.32 1.19 -7.90
CA LYS A 120 -11.39 1.13 -8.90
C LYS A 120 -12.72 1.61 -8.32
N GLU A 121 -13.05 1.23 -7.09
CA GLU A 121 -14.25 1.67 -6.40
C GLU A 121 -14.32 3.20 -6.24
N TYR A 122 -13.20 3.85 -5.92
CA TYR A 122 -13.14 5.31 -5.92
C TYR A 122 -13.32 5.93 -7.31
N LEU A 123 -12.74 5.34 -8.36
CA LEU A 123 -12.96 5.83 -9.72
C LEU A 123 -14.43 5.70 -10.16
N ARG A 124 -15.11 4.60 -9.77
CA ARG A 124 -16.57 4.46 -10.00
C ARG A 124 -17.36 5.55 -9.29
N LYS A 125 -16.98 5.91 -8.06
CA LYS A 125 -17.60 7.05 -7.33
C LYS A 125 -17.38 8.41 -8.02
N ALA A 126 -16.34 8.54 -8.85
CA ALA A 126 -16.13 9.70 -9.72
C ALA A 126 -16.84 9.59 -11.08
N GLY A 127 -17.57 8.50 -11.32
CA GLY A 127 -18.35 8.24 -12.53
C GLY A 127 -17.60 7.55 -13.67
N TYR A 128 -16.38 7.07 -13.44
CA TYR A 128 -15.66 6.28 -14.46
C TYR A 128 -16.24 4.88 -14.53
N ASP A 129 -16.57 4.44 -15.75
CA ASP A 129 -17.02 3.08 -15.99
C ASP A 129 -15.79 2.14 -16.02
N ILE A 130 -15.72 1.27 -15.02
CA ILE A 130 -14.63 0.29 -14.87
C ILE A 130 -15.27 -1.09 -14.74
N PRO A 131 -15.01 -2.01 -15.70
CA PRO A 131 -15.59 -3.33 -15.66
C PRO A 131 -15.23 -4.04 -14.35
N LEU A 132 -16.24 -4.64 -13.70
CA LEU A 132 -16.05 -5.44 -12.51
C LEU A 132 -15.49 -6.81 -12.90
N THR A 133 -14.28 -7.12 -12.44
CA THR A 133 -13.78 -8.50 -12.48
C THR A 133 -14.35 -9.24 -11.26
N ILE A 134 -15.57 -9.78 -11.38
CA ILE A 134 -16.13 -10.64 -10.35
C ILE A 134 -15.40 -11.99 -10.40
N ILE A 135 -14.46 -12.23 -9.48
CA ILE A 135 -13.89 -13.56 -9.31
C ILE A 135 -14.88 -14.38 -8.48
N SER A 136 -15.67 -15.23 -9.14
CA SER A 136 -16.63 -16.13 -8.49
C SER A 136 -15.88 -17.23 -7.74
N PHE A 137 -15.47 -16.95 -6.50
CA PHE A 137 -15.01 -18.00 -5.59
C PHE A 137 -16.22 -18.71 -4.96
N GLY A 138 -16.56 -19.89 -5.47
CA GLY A 138 -16.94 -21.00 -4.60
C GLY A 138 -18.40 -21.18 -4.17
N ILE A 139 -19.40 -20.63 -4.87
CA ILE A 139 -20.80 -21.07 -4.62
C ILE A 139 -21.05 -22.49 -5.17
N GLY A 140 -20.21 -22.95 -6.11
CA GLY A 140 -20.40 -24.21 -6.83
C GLY A 140 -20.08 -25.50 -6.06
N VAL A 141 -19.30 -25.44 -4.96
CA VAL A 141 -18.86 -26.65 -4.23
C VAL A 141 -19.37 -26.73 -2.80
N SER A 142 -19.63 -25.60 -2.12
CA SER A 142 -20.13 -25.63 -0.74
C SER A 142 -21.59 -26.04 -0.63
N PHE A 143 -22.44 -25.68 -1.60
CA PHE A 143 -23.87 -26.01 -1.55
C PHE A 143 -24.17 -27.53 -1.62
N PRO A 144 -23.58 -28.32 -2.54
CA PRO A 144 -23.80 -29.77 -2.55
C PRO A 144 -23.17 -30.49 -1.36
N VAL A 145 -22.02 -30.03 -0.85
CA VAL A 145 -21.40 -30.61 0.35
C VAL A 145 -22.29 -30.41 1.57
N PHE A 146 -22.86 -29.20 1.75
CA PHE A 146 -23.76 -28.90 2.87
C PHE A 146 -25.05 -29.74 2.81
N VAL A 147 -25.63 -29.93 1.62
CA VAL A 147 -26.81 -30.78 1.42
C VAL A 147 -26.49 -32.25 1.68
N SER A 148 -25.32 -32.74 1.26
CA SER A 148 -24.91 -34.13 1.50
C SER A 148 -24.69 -34.45 2.98
N LEU A 149 -24.16 -33.49 3.75
CA LEU A 149 -24.00 -33.60 5.20
C LEU A 149 -25.36 -33.66 5.93
N LEU A 150 -26.33 -32.85 5.51
CA LEU A 150 -27.68 -32.89 6.07
C LEU A 150 -28.41 -34.21 5.76
N ALA A 151 -28.23 -34.75 4.55
CA ALA A 151 -28.81 -36.04 4.17
C ALA A 151 -28.22 -37.21 4.99
N LEU A 152 -26.90 -37.19 5.26
CA LEU A 152 -26.23 -38.18 6.12
C LEU A 152 -26.76 -38.14 7.56
N ILE A 153 -26.95 -36.95 8.13
CA ILE A 153 -27.47 -36.80 9.50
C ILE A 153 -28.93 -37.28 9.58
N GLY A 154 -29.77 -36.95 8.59
CA GLY A 154 -31.16 -37.43 8.52
C GLY A 154 -31.29 -38.95 8.34
N GLY A 155 -30.38 -39.56 7.57
CA GLY A 155 -30.30 -41.02 7.39
C GLY A 155 -29.90 -41.76 8.68
N CYS A 156 -28.95 -41.23 9.45
CA CYS A 156 -28.56 -41.81 10.73
C CYS A 156 -29.72 -41.83 11.75
N VAL A 157 -30.47 -40.74 11.88
CA VAL A 157 -31.59 -40.64 12.85
C VAL A 157 -32.72 -41.63 12.53
N THR A 158 -32.99 -41.90 11.25
CA THR A 158 -34.05 -42.82 10.83
C THR A 158 -33.67 -44.30 10.98
N VAL A 159 -32.39 -44.64 10.83
CA VAL A 159 -31.89 -46.01 11.04
C VAL A 159 -31.85 -46.37 12.53
N PHE A 160 -31.43 -45.44 13.41
CA PHE A 160 -31.42 -45.70 14.84
C PHE A 160 -32.83 -45.84 15.44
N ARG A 161 -33.82 -45.06 14.97
CA ARG A 161 -35.23 -45.16 15.44
C ARG A 161 -35.96 -46.42 14.98
N ARG A 162 -35.42 -47.19 14.03
CA ARG A 162 -36.02 -48.45 13.56
C ARG A 162 -35.55 -49.68 14.32
N LYS A 163 -34.44 -49.59 15.07
CA LYS A 163 -33.90 -50.72 15.84
C LYS A 163 -34.56 -50.90 17.21
N ASP A 164 -35.26 -49.86 17.70
CA ASP A 164 -35.94 -49.83 19.00
C ASP A 164 -37.46 -50.08 18.91
N ARG A 165 -37.96 -50.73 17.85
CA ARG A 165 -39.37 -51.12 17.70
C ARG A 165 -39.53 -52.58 17.31
#